data_AF-A0A2I4ALN6-F1
#
_entry.id   AF-A0A2I4ALN6-F1
#
_cell.length_a   1.000
_cell.length_b   1.000
_cell.length_c   1.000
_cell.angle_alpha   90.00
_cell.angle_beta   90.00
_cell.angle_gamma   90.00
#
_symmetry.space_group_name_H-M   'P 1'
#
loop_
_entity.id
_entity.type
_entity.pdbx_description
1 polymer ?
#
loop_
_entity_poly.entity_id
_entity_poly.type
_entity_poly.pdbx_seq_one_letter_code
_entity_poly.pdbx_strand_id
1 'polypeptide(L)'
;MNLFTYEKGFCFVSYLSELSGDIRRFDGFLRDYISEFKFKSVVAQDLIDYFLHYFPHLQDAAVTQREGLEFERWLSGCGPPPFEPDLSAGSTLIGPVQDLCNLWRGANPPDQQSLSPYDLSTWSTFQVVLFLDRMLDHSPLPNELMERFSGSYSSLFDGLNAEVQIRWLQMVVRNTFYPDLPRVRAFLHKHTSRMYTV
;
A
#
# COMPACT_ATOMS: atom_id res chain seq x y z
N MET A 1 -4.89 -10.81 4.58
CA MET A 1 -5.98 -10.30 3.70
C MET A 1 -5.49 -10.37 2.27
N ASN A 2 -6.28 -10.92 1.32
CA ASN A 2 -5.89 -10.91 -0.08
C ASN A 2 -6.18 -9.52 -0.67
N LEU A 3 -5.14 -8.70 -0.85
CA LEU A 3 -5.25 -7.32 -1.37
C LEU A 3 -5.38 -7.27 -2.89
N PHE A 4 -5.22 -8.41 -3.58
CA PHE A 4 -5.17 -8.47 -5.04
C PHE A 4 -6.37 -7.79 -5.72
N THR A 5 -7.58 -8.04 -5.22
CA THR A 5 -8.81 -7.46 -5.80
C THR A 5 -8.87 -5.94 -5.65
N TYR A 6 -8.35 -5.39 -4.55
CA TYR A 6 -8.33 -3.96 -4.29
C TYR A 6 -7.28 -3.27 -5.14
N GLU A 7 -6.03 -3.76 -5.12
CA GLU A 7 -4.92 -3.16 -5.86
C GLU A 7 -5.09 -3.27 -7.37
N LYS A 8 -5.48 -4.46 -7.88
CA LYS A 8 -5.73 -4.65 -9.31
C LYS A 8 -6.95 -3.85 -9.78
N GLY A 9 -7.99 -3.75 -8.95
CA GLY A 9 -9.16 -2.92 -9.22
C GLY A 9 -8.81 -1.43 -9.29
N PHE A 10 -8.00 -0.93 -8.36
CA PHE A 10 -7.48 0.44 -8.38
C PHE A 10 -6.68 0.73 -9.65
N CYS A 11 -5.76 -0.18 -10.03
CA CYS A 11 -4.97 -0.04 -11.25
C CYS A 11 -5.86 -0.02 -12.50
N PHE A 12 -6.90 -0.87 -12.53
CA PHE A 12 -7.85 -0.92 -13.63
C PHE A 12 -8.65 0.38 -13.78
N VAL A 13 -9.20 0.91 -12.68
CA VAL A 13 -9.94 2.18 -12.69
C VAL A 13 -9.02 3.35 -13.08
N SER A 14 -7.77 3.35 -12.60
CA SER A 14 -6.77 4.35 -12.98
C SER A 14 -6.43 4.29 -14.47
N TYR A 15 -6.34 3.08 -15.02
CA TYR A 15 -6.15 2.85 -16.44
C TYR A 15 -7.32 3.39 -17.28
N LEU A 16 -8.57 3.17 -16.86
CA LEU A 16 -9.73 3.77 -17.52
C LEU A 16 -9.68 5.30 -17.48
N SER A 17 -9.21 5.88 -16.37
CA SER A 17 -9.00 7.34 -16.26
C SER A 17 -7.96 7.84 -17.26
N GLU A 18 -6.86 7.12 -17.44
CA GLU A 18 -5.82 7.47 -18.43
C GLU A 18 -6.37 7.37 -19.86
N LEU A 19 -7.07 6.29 -20.20
CA LEU A 19 -7.71 6.11 -21.51
C LEU A 19 -8.72 7.21 -21.83
N SER A 20 -9.36 7.78 -20.80
CA SER A 20 -10.30 8.90 -20.96
C SER A 20 -9.61 10.21 -21.40
N GLY A 21 -8.28 10.30 -21.23
CA GLY A 21 -7.43 11.43 -21.63
C GLY A 21 -7.58 12.70 -20.79
N ASP A 22 -8.61 12.79 -19.94
CA ASP A 22 -8.84 13.91 -19.03
C ASP A 22 -9.59 13.42 -17.78
N ILE A 23 -8.99 13.63 -16.61
CA ILE A 23 -9.54 13.23 -15.31
C ILE A 23 -10.93 13.82 -15.07
N ARG A 24 -11.20 15.05 -15.55
CA ARG A 24 -12.52 15.68 -15.37
C ARG A 24 -13.61 14.99 -16.20
N ARG A 25 -13.24 14.45 -17.36
CA ARG A 25 -14.17 13.64 -18.18
C ARG A 25 -14.43 12.30 -17.51
N PHE A 26 -13.39 11.69 -16.93
CA PHE A 26 -13.52 10.46 -16.16
C PHE A 26 -14.39 10.62 -14.91
N ASP A 27 -14.23 11.71 -14.16
CA ASP A 27 -15.09 12.05 -13.03
C ASP A 27 -16.57 12.21 -13.46
N GLY A 28 -16.79 12.81 -14.64
CA GLY A 28 -18.10 12.89 -15.26
C GLY A 28 -18.71 11.52 -15.53
N PHE A 29 -17.93 10.63 -16.15
CA PHE A 29 -18.31 9.24 -16.36
C PHE A 29 -18.66 8.52 -15.06
N LEU A 30 -17.82 8.63 -14.01
CA LEU A 30 -18.07 7.96 -12.73
C LEU A 30 -19.38 8.41 -12.09
N ARG A 31 -19.65 9.72 -12.11
CA ARG A 31 -20.91 10.27 -11.60
C ARG A 31 -22.11 9.71 -12.36
N ASP A 32 -22.05 9.69 -13.69
CA ASP A 32 -23.17 9.27 -14.53
C ASP A 32 -23.37 7.75 -14.44
N TYR A 33 -22.29 6.96 -14.36
CA TYR A 33 -22.30 5.53 -14.06
C TYR A 33 -23.00 5.22 -12.72
N ILE A 34 -22.63 5.92 -11.64
CA ILE A 34 -23.28 5.76 -10.34
C ILE A 34 -24.77 6.14 -10.45
N SER A 35 -25.11 7.19 -11.18
CA SER A 35 -26.51 7.60 -11.36
C SER A 35 -27.34 6.60 -12.16
N GLU A 36 -26.77 5.96 -13.18
CA GLU A 36 -27.42 4.95 -14.01
C GLU A 36 -27.66 3.64 -13.24
N PHE A 37 -26.68 3.22 -12.46
CA PHE A 37 -26.69 1.91 -11.79
C PHE A 37 -27.05 1.94 -10.30
N LYS A 38 -27.37 3.11 -9.73
CA LYS A 38 -27.88 3.20 -8.35
C LYS A 38 -29.08 2.26 -8.16
N PHE A 39 -29.09 1.56 -7.02
CA PHE A 39 -30.10 0.56 -6.66
C PHE A 39 -30.18 -0.66 -7.58
N LYS A 40 -29.16 -0.91 -8.42
CA LYS A 40 -29.01 -2.11 -9.24
C LYS A 40 -27.76 -2.90 -8.82
N SER A 41 -27.74 -4.18 -9.14
CA SER A 41 -26.52 -5.00 -9.13
C SER A 41 -25.94 -5.01 -10.53
N VAL A 42 -24.61 -4.93 -10.64
CA VAL A 42 -23.88 -4.87 -11.91
C VAL A 42 -22.74 -5.86 -11.92
N VAL A 43 -22.35 -6.31 -13.11
CA VAL A 43 -21.15 -7.09 -13.36
C VAL A 43 -20.07 -6.24 -14.02
N ALA A 44 -18.84 -6.73 -14.09
CA ALA A 44 -17.73 -5.99 -14.70
C ALA A 44 -18.00 -5.61 -16.17
N GLN A 45 -18.74 -6.43 -16.90
CA GLN A 45 -19.11 -6.15 -18.29
C GLN A 45 -20.00 -4.90 -18.41
N ASP A 46 -20.93 -4.67 -17.48
CA ASP A 46 -21.80 -3.48 -17.49
C ASP A 46 -20.97 -2.19 -17.38
N LEU A 47 -19.91 -2.20 -16.56
CA LEU A 47 -18.97 -1.09 -16.43
C LEU A 47 -18.22 -0.84 -17.74
N ILE A 48 -17.69 -1.89 -18.37
CA ILE A 48 -16.92 -1.80 -19.62
C ILE A 48 -17.81 -1.29 -20.76
N ASP A 49 -19.01 -1.84 -20.90
CA ASP A 49 -19.95 -1.44 -21.94
C ASP A 49 -20.38 0.03 -21.77
N TYR A 50 -20.70 0.43 -20.53
CA TYR A 50 -21.05 1.82 -20.22
C TYR A 50 -19.87 2.77 -20.47
N PHE A 51 -18.64 2.37 -20.14
CA PHE A 51 -17.43 3.15 -20.40
C PHE A 51 -17.19 3.37 -21.90
N LEU A 52 -17.26 2.31 -22.70
CA LEU A 52 -17.08 2.41 -24.15
C LEU A 52 -18.18 3.24 -24.81
N HIS A 53 -19.43 3.13 -24.33
CA HIS A 53 -20.53 3.98 -24.80
C HIS A 53 -20.32 5.46 -24.45
N TYR A 54 -19.85 5.75 -23.23
CA TYR A 54 -19.59 7.12 -22.78
C TYR A 54 -18.40 7.76 -23.52
N PHE A 55 -17.43 6.95 -23.95
CA PHE A 55 -16.25 7.36 -24.70
C PHE A 55 -16.20 6.71 -26.09
N PRO A 56 -17.03 7.15 -27.05
CA PRO A 56 -17.20 6.46 -28.34
C PRO A 56 -15.91 6.35 -29.17
N HIS A 57 -15.01 7.34 -29.06
CA HIS A 57 -13.67 7.28 -29.69
C HIS A 57 -12.81 6.08 -29.24
N LEU A 58 -13.07 5.51 -28.06
CA LEU A 58 -12.43 4.29 -27.57
C LEU A 58 -13.16 3.03 -28.07
N GLN A 59 -14.46 3.12 -28.36
CA GLN A 59 -15.24 2.03 -28.93
C GLN A 59 -14.72 1.63 -30.32
N ASP A 60 -14.45 2.62 -31.18
CA ASP A 60 -13.88 2.40 -32.52
C ASP A 60 -12.48 1.75 -32.44
N ALA A 61 -11.69 2.14 -31.41
CA ALA A 61 -10.38 1.56 -31.15
C ALA A 61 -10.45 0.14 -30.56
N ALA A 62 -11.48 -0.18 -29.76
CA ALA A 62 -11.69 -1.51 -29.19
C ALA A 62 -12.04 -2.53 -30.28
N VAL A 63 -12.91 -2.15 -31.22
CA VAL A 63 -13.35 -3.00 -32.34
C VAL A 63 -12.19 -3.37 -33.28
N THR A 64 -11.18 -2.50 -33.38
CA THR A 64 -9.99 -2.70 -34.22
C THR A 64 -8.87 -3.49 -33.53
N GLN A 65 -9.13 -4.08 -32.34
CA GLN A 65 -8.14 -4.79 -31.51
C GLN A 65 -6.86 -3.98 -31.27
N ARG A 66 -7.00 -2.67 -31.02
CA ARG A 66 -5.86 -1.83 -30.69
C ARG A 66 -5.17 -2.36 -29.43
N GLU A 67 -3.84 -2.44 -29.47
CA GLU A 67 -3.02 -2.67 -28.27
C GLU A 67 -3.39 -1.66 -27.18
N GLY A 68 -3.72 -2.14 -25.98
CA GLY A 68 -4.20 -1.30 -24.88
C GLY A 68 -5.71 -1.15 -24.75
N LEU A 69 -6.52 -2.12 -25.23
CA LEU A 69 -7.93 -2.26 -24.86
C LEU A 69 -8.28 -3.74 -24.56
N GLU A 70 -7.39 -4.43 -23.84
CA GLU A 70 -7.50 -5.85 -23.50
C GLU A 70 -8.26 -6.07 -22.17
N PHE A 71 -9.55 -5.73 -22.11
CA PHE A 71 -10.32 -5.85 -20.86
C PHE A 71 -10.35 -7.28 -20.29
N GLU A 72 -10.37 -8.31 -21.15
CA GLU A 72 -10.36 -9.71 -20.70
C GLU A 72 -9.09 -10.06 -19.91
N ARG A 73 -7.94 -9.49 -20.30
CA ARG A 73 -6.69 -9.67 -19.57
C ARG A 73 -6.74 -9.04 -18.17
N TRP A 74 -7.45 -7.93 -18.02
CA TRP A 74 -7.69 -7.31 -16.72
C TRP A 74 -8.60 -8.17 -15.82
N LEU A 75 -9.66 -8.74 -16.36
CA LEU A 75 -10.64 -9.49 -15.57
C LEU A 75 -10.15 -10.91 -15.22
N SER A 76 -9.58 -11.62 -16.20
CA SER A 76 -9.29 -13.05 -16.08
C SER A 76 -7.80 -13.37 -15.99
N GLY A 77 -6.91 -12.43 -16.35
CA GLY A 77 -5.47 -12.63 -16.33
C GLY A 77 -4.89 -12.74 -14.91
N CYS A 78 -3.99 -13.69 -14.71
CA CYS A 78 -3.20 -13.82 -13.48
C CYS A 78 -1.97 -12.90 -13.49
N GLY A 79 -1.41 -12.63 -12.30
CA GLY A 79 -0.19 -11.85 -12.15
C GLY A 79 -0.43 -10.35 -11.91
N PRO A 80 0.63 -9.52 -12.00
CA PRO A 80 0.53 -8.09 -11.76
C PRO A 80 -0.39 -7.39 -12.78
N PRO A 81 -0.97 -6.23 -12.42
CA PRO A 81 -1.79 -5.46 -13.35
C PRO A 81 -0.98 -5.06 -14.61
N PRO A 82 -1.60 -5.06 -15.80
CA PRO A 82 -0.93 -4.63 -17.04
C PRO A 82 -0.48 -3.17 -17.07
N PHE A 83 -1.10 -2.33 -16.24
CA PHE A 83 -0.81 -0.91 -16.09
C PHE A 83 -0.66 -0.57 -14.61
N GLU A 84 0.31 0.28 -14.30
CA GLU A 84 0.50 0.88 -12.99
C GLU A 84 0.42 2.40 -13.12
N PRO A 85 -0.45 3.09 -12.36
CA PRO A 85 -0.56 4.54 -12.44
C PRO A 85 0.72 5.23 -11.97
N ASP A 86 0.97 6.44 -12.47
CA ASP A 86 2.06 7.27 -11.95
C ASP A 86 1.77 7.71 -10.51
N LEU A 87 2.55 7.17 -9.56
CA LEU A 87 2.47 7.49 -8.13
C LEU A 87 3.56 8.48 -7.69
N SER A 88 4.25 9.14 -8.63
CA SER A 88 5.35 10.06 -8.36
C SER A 88 4.98 11.21 -7.43
N ALA A 89 3.72 11.63 -7.39
CA ALA A 89 3.21 12.63 -6.45
C ALA A 89 3.43 12.24 -4.97
N GLY A 90 3.44 10.93 -4.66
CA GLY A 90 3.70 10.40 -3.33
C GLY A 90 5.19 10.33 -2.96
N SER A 91 6.10 10.58 -3.89
CA SER A 91 7.56 10.44 -3.68
C SER A 91 8.09 11.29 -2.53
N THR A 92 7.52 12.48 -2.30
CA THR A 92 7.91 13.36 -1.20
C THR A 92 7.65 12.76 0.19
N LEU A 93 6.63 11.90 0.31
CA LEU A 93 6.30 11.18 1.54
C LEU A 93 7.09 9.87 1.67
N ILE A 94 7.36 9.20 0.55
CA ILE A 94 8.03 7.89 0.51
C ILE A 94 9.56 8.02 0.57
N GLY A 95 10.13 9.07 -0.02
CA GLY A 95 11.57 9.30 -0.10
C GLY A 95 12.26 9.25 1.27
N PRO A 96 11.84 10.07 2.25
CA PRO A 96 12.43 10.05 3.60
C PRO A 96 12.34 8.68 4.28
N VAL A 97 11.27 7.93 4.03
CA VAL A 97 11.10 6.56 4.56
C VAL A 97 12.13 5.61 3.93
N GLN A 98 12.28 5.68 2.60
CA GLN A 98 13.22 4.85 1.86
C GLN A 98 14.67 5.14 2.25
N ASP A 99 15.02 6.41 2.42
CA ASP A 99 16.36 6.84 2.83
C ASP A 99 16.68 6.32 4.24
N LEU A 100 15.74 6.46 5.19
CA LEU A 100 15.91 5.92 6.53
C LEU A 100 16.02 4.39 6.53
N CYS A 101 15.19 3.69 5.75
CA CYS A 101 15.33 2.24 5.58
C CYS A 101 16.71 1.85 5.06
N ASN A 102 17.25 2.58 4.09
CA ASN A 102 18.57 2.30 3.53
C ASN A 102 19.69 2.45 4.58
N LEU A 103 19.58 3.45 5.46
CA LEU A 103 20.51 3.61 6.58
C LEU A 103 20.48 2.40 7.52
N TRP A 104 19.29 1.91 7.86
CA TRP A 104 19.11 0.75 8.74
C TRP A 104 19.43 -0.61 8.09
N ARG A 105 19.47 -0.71 6.76
CA ARG A 105 19.88 -1.94 6.05
C ARG A 105 21.39 -2.18 6.06
N GLY A 106 22.18 -1.19 6.50
CA GLY A 106 23.61 -1.36 6.66
C GLY A 106 23.97 -2.50 7.61
N ALA A 107 25.16 -3.08 7.44
CA ALA A 107 25.66 -4.15 8.32
C ALA A 107 25.89 -3.67 9.77
N ASN A 108 26.15 -2.37 9.95
CA ASN A 108 26.36 -1.74 11.25
C ASN A 108 25.21 -0.77 11.56
N PRO A 109 24.90 -0.56 12.84
CA PRO A 109 23.91 0.45 13.21
C PRO A 109 24.31 1.84 12.74
N PRO A 110 23.38 2.63 12.18
CA PRO A 110 23.65 4.01 11.79
C PRO A 110 24.00 4.86 13.01
N ASP A 111 24.90 5.82 12.80
CA ASP A 111 25.26 6.78 13.83
C ASP A 111 24.15 7.82 14.05
N GLN A 112 24.17 8.47 15.21
CA GLN A 112 23.09 9.39 15.60
C GLN A 112 23.01 10.62 14.68
N GLN A 113 24.12 11.04 14.08
CA GLN A 113 24.12 12.16 13.15
C GLN A 113 23.35 11.83 11.87
N SER A 114 23.53 10.62 11.32
CA SER A 114 22.78 10.16 10.15
C SER A 114 21.28 9.98 10.43
N LEU A 115 20.90 9.67 11.68
CA LEU A 115 19.50 9.53 12.09
C LEU A 115 18.81 10.87 12.40
N SER A 116 19.57 11.88 12.80
CA SER A 116 19.05 13.17 13.26
C SER A 116 18.07 13.89 12.31
N PRO A 117 18.18 13.78 10.97
CA PRO A 117 17.21 14.40 10.07
C PRO A 117 15.82 13.74 10.07
N TYR A 118 15.69 12.52 10.60
CA TYR A 118 14.48 11.71 10.49
C TYR A 118 13.72 11.66 11.82
N ASP A 119 12.88 12.66 12.07
CA ASP A 119 11.98 12.67 13.21
C ASP A 119 10.65 11.98 12.91
N LEU A 120 10.53 10.71 13.30
CA LEU A 120 9.33 9.90 13.10
C LEU A 120 8.10 10.43 13.85
N SER A 121 8.25 11.31 14.84
CA SER A 121 7.11 11.93 15.52
C SER A 121 6.34 12.90 14.62
N THR A 122 7.01 13.43 13.58
CA THR A 122 6.42 14.30 12.56
C THR A 122 5.80 13.51 11.39
N TRP A 123 6.04 12.21 11.32
CA TRP A 123 5.57 11.37 10.22
C TRP A 123 4.09 11.04 10.36
N SER A 124 3.43 10.95 9.20
CA SER A 124 2.10 10.36 9.16
C SER A 124 2.15 8.88 9.59
N THR A 125 1.01 8.36 10.07
CA THR A 125 0.89 6.93 10.39
C THR A 125 1.30 6.04 9.21
N PHE A 126 0.93 6.41 7.98
CA PHE A 126 1.27 5.63 6.79
C PHE A 126 2.77 5.57 6.51
N GLN A 127 3.52 6.64 6.78
CA GLN A 127 4.98 6.63 6.65
C GLN A 127 5.64 5.73 7.69
N VAL A 128 5.17 5.75 8.94
CA VAL A 128 5.67 4.86 9.99
C VAL A 128 5.34 3.40 9.70
N VAL A 129 4.13 3.14 9.21
CA VAL A 129 3.70 1.81 8.75
C VAL A 129 4.60 1.33 7.61
N LEU A 130 4.81 2.16 6.57
CA LEU A 130 5.68 1.83 5.45
C LEU A 130 7.12 1.55 5.90
N PHE A 131 7.64 2.35 6.84
CA PHE A 131 8.97 2.14 7.41
C PHE A 131 9.09 0.77 8.06
N LEU A 132 8.13 0.42 8.93
CA LEU A 132 8.12 -0.87 9.60
C LEU A 132 7.90 -2.03 8.64
N ASP A 133 7.02 -1.90 7.65
CA ASP A 133 6.81 -2.92 6.60
C ASP A 133 8.10 -3.19 5.85
N ARG A 134 8.82 -2.14 5.45
CA ARG A 134 10.12 -2.28 4.79
C ARG A 134 11.14 -2.94 5.72
N MET A 135 11.21 -2.56 7.00
CA MET A 135 12.14 -3.18 7.95
C MET A 135 11.78 -4.65 8.25
N LEU A 136 10.50 -5.01 8.21
CA LEU A 136 10.03 -6.39 8.32
C LEU A 136 10.50 -7.25 7.16
N ASP A 137 10.54 -6.70 5.94
CA ASP A 137 11.09 -7.39 4.76
C ASP A 137 12.58 -7.72 4.90
N HIS A 138 13.32 -6.92 5.68
CA HIS A 138 14.75 -7.13 5.97
C HIS A 138 15.01 -7.93 7.25
N SER A 139 13.98 -8.35 7.97
CA SER A 139 14.15 -9.15 9.19
C SER A 139 14.42 -10.63 8.87
N PRO A 140 15.23 -11.33 9.69
CA PRO A 140 15.82 -10.86 10.94
C PRO A 140 17.06 -9.97 10.74
N LEU A 141 17.17 -8.97 11.60
CA LEU A 141 18.30 -8.09 11.80
C LEU A 141 19.33 -8.72 12.75
N PRO A 142 20.62 -8.39 12.63
CA PRO A 142 21.62 -8.71 13.65
C PRO A 142 21.23 -8.16 15.03
N ASN A 143 21.59 -8.87 16.11
CA ASN A 143 21.18 -8.50 17.48
C ASN A 143 21.54 -7.05 17.85
N GLU A 144 22.77 -6.62 17.57
CA GLU A 144 23.23 -5.25 17.87
C GLU A 144 22.40 -4.19 17.12
N LEU A 145 22.03 -4.49 15.86
CA LEU A 145 21.19 -3.62 15.05
C LEU A 145 19.77 -3.56 15.60
N MET A 146 19.19 -4.69 15.99
CA MET A 146 17.85 -4.76 16.60
C MET A 146 17.81 -4.03 17.94
N GLU A 147 18.84 -4.16 18.78
CA GLU A 147 18.96 -3.42 20.04
C GLU A 147 19.00 -1.91 19.80
N ARG A 148 19.82 -1.45 18.83
CA ARG A 148 19.90 -0.03 18.49
C ARG A 148 18.60 0.50 17.89
N PHE A 149 17.95 -0.28 17.04
CA PHE A 149 16.66 0.05 16.43
C PHE A 149 15.57 0.16 17.49
N SER A 150 15.48 -0.81 18.39
CA SER A 150 14.56 -0.80 19.53
C SER A 150 14.80 0.41 20.42
N GLY A 151 16.05 0.67 20.81
CA GLY A 151 16.42 1.82 21.63
C GLY A 151 16.09 3.18 20.99
N SER A 152 15.98 3.23 19.66
CA SER A 152 15.63 4.46 18.93
C SER A 152 14.13 4.69 18.82
N TYR A 153 13.32 3.64 18.68
CA TYR A 153 11.92 3.79 18.24
C TYR A 153 10.87 3.02 19.05
N SER A 154 11.26 2.05 19.88
CA SER A 154 10.32 1.13 20.56
C SER A 154 9.29 1.88 21.42
N SER A 155 9.72 2.94 22.12
CA SER A 155 8.87 3.80 22.94
C SER A 155 7.88 4.62 22.11
N LEU A 156 8.31 5.14 20.96
CA LEU A 156 7.44 5.86 20.02
C LEU A 156 6.32 4.94 19.52
N PHE A 157 6.67 3.72 19.11
CA PHE A 157 5.70 2.76 18.56
C PHE A 157 4.65 2.31 19.58
N ASP A 158 4.99 2.29 20.88
CA ASP A 158 4.04 1.91 21.94
C ASP A 158 2.84 2.86 22.04
N GLY A 159 3.07 4.15 21.81
CA GLY A 159 2.04 5.19 21.88
C GLY A 159 1.18 5.32 20.62
N LEU A 160 1.56 4.66 19.53
CA LEU A 160 0.87 4.77 18.24
C LEU A 160 -0.27 3.75 18.10
N ASN A 161 -1.03 3.83 17.02
CA ASN A 161 -2.19 2.98 16.79
C ASN A 161 -1.82 1.49 16.59
N ALA A 162 -2.84 0.62 16.58
CA ALA A 162 -2.68 -0.83 16.50
C ALA A 162 -1.94 -1.30 15.23
N GLU A 163 -2.05 -0.60 14.10
CA GLU A 163 -1.35 -0.96 12.84
C GLU A 163 0.17 -0.79 12.95
N VAL A 164 0.62 0.22 13.69
CA VAL A 164 2.05 0.44 13.98
C VAL A 164 2.53 -0.57 15.02
N GLN A 165 1.76 -0.72 16.11
CA GLN A 165 2.10 -1.65 17.18
C GLN A 165 2.27 -3.08 16.64
N ILE A 166 1.33 -3.59 15.85
CA ILE A 166 1.41 -4.98 15.36
C ILE A 166 2.66 -5.22 14.50
N ARG A 167 3.07 -4.26 13.67
CA ARG A 167 4.27 -4.38 12.83
C ARG A 167 5.55 -4.34 13.66
N TRP A 168 5.60 -3.48 14.68
CA TRP A 168 6.69 -3.52 15.66
C TRP A 168 6.74 -4.89 16.36
N LEU A 169 5.61 -5.43 16.80
CA LEU A 169 5.57 -6.73 17.46
C LEU A 169 5.95 -7.88 16.53
N GLN A 170 5.64 -7.78 15.23
CA GLN A 170 6.16 -8.71 14.23
C GLN A 170 7.68 -8.62 14.10
N MET A 171 8.28 -7.40 14.17
CA MET A 171 9.74 -7.24 14.22
C MET A 171 10.30 -7.96 15.44
N VAL A 172 9.71 -7.73 16.62
CA VAL A 172 10.11 -8.37 17.88
C VAL A 172 10.12 -9.89 17.75
N VAL A 173 9.06 -10.48 17.19
CA VAL A 173 8.95 -11.94 17.01
C VAL A 173 9.94 -12.46 15.95
N ARG A 174 10.03 -11.84 14.77
CA ARG A 174 10.94 -12.28 13.69
C ARG A 174 12.41 -12.21 14.10
N ASN A 175 12.76 -11.25 14.95
CA ASN A 175 14.11 -11.06 15.47
C ASN A 175 14.38 -11.84 16.77
N THR A 176 13.38 -12.56 17.32
CA THR A 176 13.50 -13.22 18.63
C THR A 176 13.97 -12.25 19.73
N PHE A 177 13.45 -11.02 19.70
CA PHE A 177 13.89 -9.94 20.57
C PHE A 177 13.16 -10.02 21.93
N TYR A 178 13.72 -10.80 22.86
CA TYR A 178 13.14 -11.09 24.17
C TYR A 178 12.67 -9.88 25.01
N PRO A 179 13.38 -8.73 25.03
CA PRO A 179 12.98 -7.60 25.89
C PRO A 179 11.55 -7.11 25.67
N ASP A 180 11.02 -7.20 24.45
CA ASP A 180 9.68 -6.70 24.11
C ASP A 180 8.61 -7.81 24.01
N LEU A 181 8.95 -9.08 24.26
CA LEU A 181 7.96 -10.18 24.24
C LEU A 181 6.76 -9.97 25.18
N PRO A 182 6.89 -9.37 26.38
CA PRO A 182 5.73 -9.06 27.22
C PRO A 182 4.70 -8.16 26.52
N ARG A 183 5.15 -7.25 25.63
CA ARG A 183 4.27 -6.37 24.84
C ARG A 183 3.50 -7.15 23.78
N VAL A 184 4.13 -8.15 23.16
CA VAL A 184 3.45 -9.07 22.22
C VAL A 184 2.28 -9.76 22.91
N ARG A 185 2.52 -10.32 24.09
CA ARG A 185 1.48 -10.97 24.89
C ARG A 185 0.35 -10.01 25.28
N ALA A 186 0.70 -8.82 25.77
CA ALA A 186 -0.29 -7.82 26.18
C ALA A 186 -1.18 -7.38 25.00
N PHE A 187 -0.59 -7.16 23.83
CA PHE A 187 -1.32 -6.79 22.62
C PHE A 187 -2.31 -7.89 22.18
N LEU A 188 -1.87 -9.14 22.15
CA LEU A 188 -2.72 -10.28 21.78
C LEU A 188 -3.86 -10.55 22.77
N HIS A 189 -3.69 -10.23 24.06
CA HIS A 189 -4.79 -10.28 25.02
C HIS A 189 -5.79 -9.13 24.84
N LYS A 190 -5.33 -7.97 24.39
CA LYS A 190 -6.15 -6.76 24.20
C LYS A 190 -6.95 -6.79 22.90
N HIS A 191 -6.40 -7.35 21.83
CA HIS A 191 -6.98 -7.30 20.49
C HIS A 191 -7.48 -8.68 20.03
N THR A 192 -8.71 -8.73 19.52
CA THR A 192 -9.36 -9.96 19.02
C THR A 192 -9.58 -9.98 17.51
N SER A 193 -9.14 -8.93 16.81
CA SER A 193 -9.27 -8.84 15.35
C SER A 193 -8.42 -9.90 14.68
N ARG A 194 -9.04 -10.67 13.77
CA ARG A 194 -8.35 -11.66 12.93
C ARG A 194 -7.22 -11.06 12.09
N MET A 195 -7.23 -9.74 11.85
CA MET A 195 -6.14 -9.05 11.17
C MET A 195 -4.81 -9.10 11.94
N TYR A 196 -4.87 -9.26 13.27
CA TYR A 196 -3.68 -9.22 14.13
C TYR A 196 -3.38 -10.54 14.84
N THR A 197 -4.38 -11.41 14.99
CA THR A 197 -4.28 -12.63 15.80
C THR A 197 -4.14 -13.91 14.97
N VAL A 198 -4.22 -13.82 13.64
CA VAL A 198 -4.13 -14.94 12.69
C VAL A 198 -3.06 -14.63 11.67
#